data_AF-A0A957U6V0-F1
#
_entry.id   AF-A0A957U6V0-F1
#
_cell.length_a   1.000
_cell.length_b   1.000
_cell.length_c   1.000
_cell.angle_alpha   90.00
_cell.angle_beta   90.00
_cell.angle_gamma   90.00
#
_symmetry.space_group_name_H-M   'P 1'
#
loop_
_entity.id
_entity.type
_entity.pdbx_description
1 polymer ?
#
loop_
_entity_poly.entity_id
_entity_poly.type
_entity_poly.pdbx_seq_one_letter_code
_entity_poly.pdbx_strand_id
1 'polypeptide(L)'
;MSITAHPFVIIELIATIIPLVCLAVAWRHRQTRGAYLFMFLLIQLFVWAGAYAVELVVPTMEQKITWSLIGYVGVALIATTWWLFILRTQNHEIFARGYWWLMLYALPMLSILMVWTNDRHQVMLAGFELLSERPWPELVWIYNPGMDFITLYDYVLLFSVMLILVRIIIVGSVLARRQSVIFLLAMLLTWCADAINSYKLIPGLYLDPVPLTFSLTGLMILWGYLRYGLMDIVPVARDVVLQGMSDGVIVLDTQRRVLDANPAAMQILAGKSTNLIGQQLTDLLQHTDLPPQLPTTFDCPSTTEIALGEADELKWYDMRVSPLHTPNDEQMGCLLLFHDVTERKALEQAMQAAKEEALDAARIKSDFLANM
;
A
#
# COMPACT_ATOMS: atom_id res chain seq x y z
N MET A 1 40.39 -7.22 32.50
CA MET A 1 40.29 -6.40 31.27
C MET A 1 39.01 -5.60 31.40
N SER A 2 39.12 -4.30 31.66
CA SER A 2 37.95 -3.41 31.70
C SER A 2 37.28 -3.48 30.33
N ILE A 3 36.00 -3.86 30.30
CA ILE A 3 35.14 -3.68 29.13
C ILE A 3 35.08 -2.17 28.90
N THR A 4 36.02 -1.61 28.15
CA THR A 4 35.84 -0.30 27.54
C THR A 4 34.68 -0.48 26.61
N ALA A 5 33.48 -0.07 27.06
CA ALA A 5 32.25 -0.21 26.31
C ALA A 5 32.49 0.37 24.92
N HIS A 6 32.53 -0.51 23.92
CA HIS A 6 32.63 -0.12 22.53
C HIS A 6 31.50 0.90 22.29
N PRO A 7 31.81 2.16 21.97
CA PRO A 7 30.85 3.27 22.03
C PRO A 7 29.63 3.02 21.14
N PHE A 8 29.80 2.15 20.14
CA PHE A 8 28.77 1.76 19.20
C PHE A 8 27.88 0.59 19.66
N VAL A 9 28.21 -0.13 20.74
CA VAL A 9 27.37 -1.24 21.24
C VAL A 9 26.02 -0.74 21.72
N ILE A 10 25.97 0.46 22.32
CA ILE A 10 24.69 1.06 22.73
C ILE A 10 23.79 1.30 21.50
N ILE A 11 24.37 1.73 20.38
CA ILE A 11 23.64 1.96 19.13
C ILE A 11 23.09 0.64 18.59
N GLU A 12 23.89 -0.43 18.58
CA GLU A 12 23.45 -1.75 18.14
C GLU A 12 22.42 -2.41 19.07
N LEU A 13 22.52 -2.15 20.38
CA LEU A 13 21.48 -2.57 21.33
C LEU A 13 20.15 -1.84 21.07
N ILE A 14 20.19 -0.55 20.73
CA ILE A 14 18.99 0.20 20.32
C ILE A 14 18.44 -0.40 19.01
N ALA A 15 19.30 -0.67 18.02
CA ALA A 15 18.92 -1.33 16.78
C ALA A 15 18.31 -2.73 17.03
N THR A 16 18.72 -3.43 18.08
CA THR A 16 18.15 -4.73 18.45
C THR A 16 16.79 -4.59 19.16
N ILE A 17 16.62 -3.58 20.01
CA ILE A 17 15.39 -3.38 20.80
C ILE A 17 14.24 -2.87 19.92
N ILE A 18 14.53 -2.00 18.95
CA ILE A 18 13.51 -1.40 18.09
C ILE A 18 12.65 -2.46 17.37
N PRO A 19 13.21 -3.46 16.66
CA PRO A 19 12.43 -4.53 16.04
C PRO A 19 11.56 -5.31 17.02
N LEU A 20 12.02 -5.55 18.26
CA LEU A 20 11.22 -6.22 19.30
C LEU A 20 9.99 -5.41 19.71
N VAL A 21 10.17 -4.10 19.91
CA VAL A 21 9.06 -3.19 20.21
C VAL A 21 8.07 -3.17 19.04
N CYS A 22 8.59 -3.03 17.82
CA CYS A 22 7.77 -3.06 16.61
C CYS A 22 7.01 -4.38 16.47
N LEU A 23 7.64 -5.51 16.82
CA LEU A 23 7.06 -6.84 16.76
C LEU A 23 5.90 -6.98 17.75
N ALA A 24 6.06 -6.48 18.97
CA ALA A 24 5.02 -6.49 19.99
C ALA A 24 3.78 -5.69 19.56
N VAL A 25 3.97 -4.55 18.88
CA VAL A 25 2.88 -3.75 18.32
C VAL A 25 2.24 -4.47 17.13
N ALA A 26 3.05 -4.96 16.18
CA ALA A 26 2.58 -5.68 15.00
C ALA A 26 1.76 -6.93 15.37
N TRP A 27 2.13 -7.62 16.45
CA TRP A 27 1.42 -8.80 16.96
C TRP A 27 -0.05 -8.51 17.31
N ARG A 28 -0.32 -7.34 17.90
CA ARG A 28 -1.71 -6.92 18.24
C ARG A 28 -2.58 -6.75 17.01
N HIS A 29 -1.96 -6.51 15.85
CA HIS A 29 -2.62 -6.28 14.58
C HIS A 29 -2.38 -7.42 13.57
N ARG A 30 -2.04 -8.64 14.01
CA ARG A 30 -1.75 -9.80 13.13
C ARG A 30 -2.89 -10.26 12.20
N GLN A 31 -4.09 -9.71 12.41
CA GLN A 31 -5.34 -9.88 11.62
C GLN A 31 -5.22 -9.68 10.10
N THR A 32 -4.15 -9.03 9.68
CA THR A 32 -4.21 -8.04 8.62
C THR A 32 -3.17 -8.38 7.53
N ARG A 33 -3.38 -7.88 6.30
CA ARG A 33 -2.65 -8.38 5.12
C ARG A 33 -1.17 -8.05 5.17
N GLY A 34 -0.31 -9.07 5.15
CA GLY A 34 1.15 -8.89 5.17
C GLY A 34 1.75 -8.75 6.57
N ALA A 35 0.93 -8.82 7.64
CA ALA A 35 1.40 -8.65 9.02
C ALA A 35 2.44 -9.70 9.39
N TYR A 36 2.20 -10.96 9.01
CA TYR A 36 3.13 -12.06 9.27
C TYR A 36 4.46 -11.88 8.55
N LEU A 37 4.47 -11.36 7.32
CA LEU A 37 5.70 -11.08 6.58
C LEU A 37 6.48 -9.92 7.22
N PHE A 38 5.77 -8.87 7.66
CA PHE A 38 6.40 -7.78 8.39
C PHE A 38 6.99 -8.25 9.74
N MET A 39 6.25 -9.05 10.51
CA MET A 39 6.75 -9.64 11.76
C MET A 39 7.96 -10.54 11.51
N PHE A 40 7.95 -11.33 10.44
CA PHE A 40 9.10 -12.16 10.07
C PHE A 40 10.32 -11.32 9.69
N LEU A 41 10.13 -10.21 8.98
CA LEU A 41 11.18 -9.23 8.70
C LEU A 41 11.74 -8.62 9.99
N LEU A 42 10.90 -8.25 10.95
CA LEU A 42 11.36 -7.75 12.25
C LEU A 42 12.17 -8.79 13.05
N ILE A 43 11.82 -10.08 12.95
CA ILE A 43 12.59 -11.17 13.58
C ILE A 43 13.97 -11.29 12.91
N GLN A 44 14.04 -11.23 11.58
CA GLN A 44 15.31 -11.25 10.85
C GLN A 44 16.22 -10.09 11.25
N LEU A 45 15.66 -8.88 11.35
CA LEU A 45 16.38 -7.71 11.83
C LEU A 45 16.87 -7.86 13.27
N PHE A 46 16.04 -8.40 14.16
CA PHE A 46 16.42 -8.68 15.54
C PHE A 46 17.60 -9.67 15.61
N VAL A 47 17.54 -10.77 14.85
CA VAL A 47 18.62 -11.78 14.81
C VAL A 47 19.91 -11.15 14.30
N TRP A 48 19.85 -10.35 13.24
CA TRP A 48 21.04 -9.73 12.66
C TRP A 48 21.66 -8.68 13.57
N ALA A 49 20.87 -7.67 14.00
CA ALA A 49 21.35 -6.60 14.87
C ALA A 49 21.83 -7.13 16.23
N GLY A 50 21.11 -8.10 16.80
CA GLY A 50 21.48 -8.73 18.07
C GLY A 50 22.79 -9.51 17.96
N ALA A 51 22.98 -10.27 16.88
CA ALA A 51 24.22 -11.00 16.65
C ALA A 51 25.41 -10.05 16.46
N TYR A 52 25.22 -8.97 15.70
CA TYR A 52 26.26 -7.95 15.49
C TYR A 52 26.62 -7.23 16.81
N ALA A 53 25.63 -6.89 17.64
CA ALA A 53 25.87 -6.30 18.95
C ALA A 53 26.76 -7.18 19.85
N VAL A 54 26.55 -8.51 19.81
CA VAL A 54 27.39 -9.46 20.56
C VAL A 54 28.77 -9.60 19.93
N GLU A 55 28.86 -9.65 18.59
CA GLU A 55 30.11 -9.69 17.83
C GLU A 55 31.08 -8.55 18.21
N LEU A 56 30.55 -7.36 18.46
CA LEU A 56 31.34 -6.19 18.86
C LEU A 56 32.01 -6.33 20.23
N VAL A 57 31.43 -7.11 21.15
CA VAL A 57 31.90 -7.22 22.54
C VAL A 57 32.74 -8.47 22.78
N VAL A 58 32.54 -9.53 22.00
CA VAL A 58 33.28 -10.78 22.19
C VAL A 58 34.77 -10.62 21.85
N PRO A 59 35.68 -11.14 22.71
CA PRO A 59 37.11 -10.89 22.57
C PRO A 59 37.83 -11.83 21.60
N THR A 60 37.30 -13.04 21.36
CA THR A 60 37.99 -14.05 20.54
C THR A 60 37.52 -14.05 19.10
N MET A 61 38.43 -14.33 18.17
CA MET A 61 38.13 -14.41 16.73
C MET A 61 37.06 -15.46 16.43
N GLU A 62 37.13 -16.64 17.08
CA GLU A 62 36.15 -17.72 16.91
C GLU A 62 34.74 -17.29 17.33
N GLN A 63 34.60 -16.58 18.45
CA GLN A 63 33.31 -16.03 18.87
C GLN A 63 32.81 -14.97 17.89
N LYS A 64 33.69 -14.08 17.40
CA LYS A 64 33.32 -13.07 16.39
C LYS A 64 32.77 -13.74 15.13
N ILE A 65 33.49 -14.72 14.57
CA ILE A 65 33.05 -15.47 13.40
C ILE A 65 31.69 -16.13 13.66
N THR A 66 31.53 -16.82 14.80
CA THR A 66 30.29 -17.52 15.14
C THR A 66 29.08 -16.57 15.19
N TRP A 67 29.21 -15.42 15.85
CA TRP A 67 28.13 -14.43 15.91
C TRP A 67 27.88 -13.78 14.55
N SER A 68 28.92 -13.55 13.74
CA SER A 68 28.76 -13.07 12.37
C SER A 68 27.97 -14.05 11.50
N LEU A 69 28.25 -15.36 11.62
CA LEU A 69 27.50 -16.42 10.93
C LEU A 69 26.02 -16.49 11.36
N ILE A 70 25.74 -16.25 12.65
CA ILE A 70 24.36 -16.15 13.16
C ILE A 70 23.68 -14.89 12.59
N GLY A 71 24.38 -13.77 12.54
CA GLY A 71 23.89 -12.52 11.95
C GLY A 71 23.55 -12.69 10.47
N TYR A 72 24.36 -13.45 9.73
CA TYR A 72 24.12 -13.78 8.33
C TYR A 72 22.77 -14.50 8.10
N VAL A 73 22.33 -15.35 9.03
CA VAL A 73 21.01 -16.01 8.95
C VAL A 73 19.87 -14.99 8.94
N GLY A 74 20.00 -13.92 9.73
CA GLY A 74 19.05 -12.82 9.75
C GLY A 74 19.04 -12.08 8.41
N VAL A 75 20.20 -11.62 7.94
CA VAL A 75 20.30 -10.75 6.76
C VAL A 75 19.94 -11.45 5.45
N ALA A 76 20.33 -12.72 5.28
CA ALA A 76 20.18 -13.47 4.02
C ALA A 76 18.72 -13.63 3.58
N LEU A 77 17.76 -13.48 4.49
CA LEU A 77 16.34 -13.66 4.21
C LEU A 77 15.58 -12.34 3.99
N ILE A 78 16.21 -11.19 4.27
CA ILE A 78 15.55 -9.88 4.28
C ILE A 78 15.06 -9.49 2.89
N ALA A 79 15.90 -9.59 1.85
CA ALA A 79 15.53 -9.17 0.50
C ALA A 79 14.32 -9.95 -0.02
N THR A 80 14.32 -11.27 0.18
CA THR A 80 13.19 -12.15 -0.17
C THR A 80 11.93 -11.80 0.62
N THR A 81 12.06 -11.59 1.93
CA THR A 81 10.92 -11.27 2.80
C THR A 81 10.32 -9.91 2.47
N TRP A 82 11.17 -8.90 2.23
CA TRP A 82 10.78 -7.56 1.82
C TRP A 82 10.03 -7.59 0.49
N TRP A 83 10.55 -8.33 -0.48
CA TRP A 83 9.92 -8.50 -1.79
C TRP A 83 8.51 -9.10 -1.67
N LEU A 84 8.38 -10.20 -0.91
CA LEU A 84 7.08 -10.83 -0.66
C LEU A 84 6.13 -9.91 0.12
N PHE A 85 6.66 -9.15 1.10
CA PHE A 85 5.89 -8.21 1.91
C PHE A 85 5.27 -7.10 1.04
N ILE A 86 6.06 -6.49 0.14
CA ILE A 86 5.57 -5.44 -0.76
C ILE A 86 4.49 -5.98 -1.70
N LEU A 87 4.73 -7.12 -2.35
CA LEU A 87 3.71 -7.68 -3.23
C LEU A 87 2.40 -8.04 -2.51
N ARG A 88 2.50 -8.58 -1.28
CA ARG A 88 1.34 -8.99 -0.50
C ARG A 88 0.53 -7.79 -0.01
N THR A 89 1.18 -6.70 0.38
CA THR A 89 0.52 -5.46 0.82
C THR A 89 -0.11 -4.71 -0.35
N GLN A 90 0.51 -4.75 -1.53
CA GLN A 90 0.04 -4.06 -2.75
C GLN A 90 -0.96 -4.88 -3.59
N ASN A 91 -1.57 -5.92 -2.99
CA ASN A 91 -2.63 -6.76 -3.57
C ASN A 91 -2.34 -7.30 -4.98
N HIS A 92 -1.08 -7.57 -5.32
CA HIS A 92 -0.78 -8.29 -6.55
C HIS A 92 -1.28 -9.74 -6.40
N GLU A 93 -2.32 -10.11 -7.16
CA GLU A 93 -3.01 -11.41 -7.10
C GLU A 93 -2.14 -12.62 -7.51
N ILE A 94 -0.85 -12.40 -7.79
CA ILE A 94 0.15 -13.46 -8.04
C ILE A 94 0.20 -14.46 -6.86
N PHE A 95 -0.20 -14.03 -5.66
CA PHE A 95 -0.27 -14.85 -4.45
C PHE A 95 -1.45 -15.81 -4.36
N ALA A 96 -2.44 -15.76 -5.25
CA ALA A 96 -3.67 -16.50 -5.01
C ALA A 96 -3.54 -18.03 -5.19
N ARG A 97 -2.53 -18.56 -5.92
CA ARG A 97 -2.54 -19.98 -6.36
C ARG A 97 -1.20 -20.72 -6.51
N GLY A 98 -0.17 -20.50 -5.69
CA GLY A 98 1.05 -21.32 -5.82
C GLY A 98 2.09 -21.31 -4.68
N TYR A 99 2.96 -22.32 -4.70
CA TYR A 99 4.10 -22.52 -3.79
C TYR A 99 5.40 -21.83 -4.24
N TRP A 100 5.33 -20.91 -5.21
CA TRP A 100 6.52 -20.28 -5.81
C TRP A 100 7.34 -19.45 -4.80
N TRP A 101 6.73 -18.97 -3.71
CA TRP A 101 7.44 -18.29 -2.62
C TRP A 101 8.45 -19.23 -1.91
N LEU A 102 8.20 -20.55 -1.88
CA LEU A 102 9.19 -21.52 -1.39
C LEU A 102 10.42 -21.57 -2.28
N MET A 103 10.26 -21.40 -3.59
CA MET A 103 11.37 -21.39 -4.54
C MET A 103 12.24 -20.14 -4.35
N LEU A 104 11.64 -19.00 -3.99
CA LEU A 104 12.41 -17.80 -3.67
C LEU A 104 13.23 -17.98 -2.39
N TYR A 105 12.66 -18.58 -1.34
CA TYR A 105 13.42 -18.87 -0.13
C TYR A 105 14.44 -20.00 -0.29
N ALA A 106 14.32 -20.86 -1.31
CA ALA A 106 15.25 -21.97 -1.50
C ALA A 106 16.69 -21.49 -1.68
N LEU A 107 16.90 -20.40 -2.41
CA LEU A 107 18.23 -19.88 -2.68
C LEU A 107 18.93 -19.27 -1.45
N PRO A 108 18.33 -18.34 -0.67
CA PRO A 108 18.94 -17.83 0.54
C PRO A 108 19.05 -18.89 1.65
N MET A 109 18.16 -19.89 1.69
CA MET A 109 18.34 -21.03 2.60
C MET A 109 19.55 -21.89 2.21
N LEU A 110 19.75 -22.11 0.91
CA LEU A 110 20.95 -22.77 0.41
C LEU A 110 22.20 -21.96 0.69
N SER A 111 22.16 -20.62 0.56
CA SER A 111 23.31 -19.77 0.85
C SER A 111 23.71 -19.83 2.32
N ILE A 112 22.74 -19.82 3.24
CA ILE A 112 22.97 -20.05 4.67
C ILE A 112 23.68 -21.39 4.89
N LEU A 113 23.15 -22.48 4.32
CA LEU A 113 23.76 -23.80 4.47
C LEU A 113 25.21 -23.82 3.94
N MET A 114 25.43 -23.27 2.75
CA MET A 114 26.74 -23.22 2.09
C MET A 114 27.76 -22.38 2.87
N VAL A 115 27.34 -21.27 3.48
CA VAL A 115 28.20 -20.45 4.33
C VAL A 115 28.64 -21.23 5.58
N TRP A 116 27.72 -21.94 6.23
CA TRP A 116 28.04 -22.77 7.40
C TRP A 116 28.89 -24.01 7.07
N THR A 117 28.83 -24.52 5.84
CA THR A 117 29.67 -25.63 5.37
C THR A 117 30.91 -25.20 4.59
N ASN A 118 31.24 -23.89 4.61
CA ASN A 118 32.24 -23.32 3.72
C ASN A 118 33.63 -23.95 3.86
N ASP A 119 34.00 -24.46 5.04
CA ASP A 119 35.25 -25.17 5.28
C ASP A 119 35.52 -26.32 4.29
N ARG A 120 34.46 -26.95 3.76
CA ARG A 120 34.58 -28.11 2.85
C ARG A 120 34.79 -27.73 1.39
N HIS A 121 34.34 -26.55 0.95
CA HIS A 121 34.24 -26.21 -0.47
C HIS A 121 34.78 -24.83 -0.83
N GLN A 122 34.87 -23.90 0.11
CA GLN A 122 35.37 -22.52 -0.07
C GLN A 122 34.66 -21.70 -1.17
N VAL A 123 33.52 -22.17 -1.68
CA VAL A 123 32.71 -21.48 -2.70
C VAL A 123 32.17 -20.10 -2.24
N MET A 124 31.79 -19.96 -0.97
CA MET A 124 31.15 -18.74 -0.47
C MET A 124 32.20 -17.74 0.03
N LEU A 125 33.11 -18.18 0.90
CA LEU A 125 34.09 -17.31 1.56
C LEU A 125 35.50 -17.80 1.29
N ALA A 126 36.44 -16.87 1.14
CA ALA A 126 37.87 -17.14 1.16
C ALA A 126 38.42 -17.12 2.60
N GLY A 127 37.75 -16.43 3.52
CA GLY A 127 38.14 -16.35 4.93
C GLY A 127 37.57 -15.12 5.63
N PHE A 128 38.10 -14.86 6.83
CA PHE A 128 37.78 -13.70 7.65
C PHE A 128 39.06 -12.96 8.02
N GLU A 129 39.04 -11.64 7.96
CA GLU A 129 40.16 -10.78 8.36
C GLU A 129 39.73 -9.86 9.49
N LEU A 130 40.61 -9.68 10.49
CA LEU A 130 40.37 -8.74 11.57
C LEU A 130 41.20 -7.48 11.33
N LEU A 131 40.54 -6.38 11.02
CA LEU A 131 41.21 -5.10 10.78
C LEU A 131 41.63 -4.47 12.11
N SER A 132 42.79 -4.88 12.62
CA SER A 132 43.34 -4.47 13.91
C SER A 132 43.91 -3.04 13.95
N GLU A 133 44.07 -2.39 12.80
CA GLU A 133 44.58 -1.01 12.70
C GLU A 133 43.56 0.06 13.12
N ARG A 134 42.31 -0.35 13.38
CA ARG A 134 41.22 0.54 13.80
C ARG A 134 41.14 0.63 15.33
N PRO A 135 40.57 1.72 15.88
CA PRO A 135 40.35 1.84 17.33
C PRO A 135 39.54 0.68 17.93
N TRP A 136 38.78 -0.01 17.08
CA TRP A 136 38.00 -1.20 17.41
C TRP A 136 38.18 -2.23 16.29
N PRO A 137 38.65 -3.45 16.58
CA PRO A 137 38.88 -4.47 15.56
C PRO A 137 37.56 -4.92 14.92
N GLU A 138 37.40 -4.61 13.63
CA GLU A 138 36.25 -5.01 12.80
C GLU A 138 36.55 -6.34 12.12
N LEU A 139 35.58 -7.26 12.16
CA LEU A 139 35.64 -8.51 11.40
C LEU A 139 35.16 -8.24 9.97
N VAL A 140 35.99 -8.55 8.98
CA VAL A 140 35.68 -8.39 7.56
C VAL A 140 35.60 -9.75 6.89
N TRP A 141 34.54 -9.95 6.11
CA TRP A 141 34.33 -11.16 5.32
C TRP A 141 35.05 -11.02 3.97
N ILE A 142 35.85 -12.01 3.60
CA ILE A 142 36.48 -12.07 2.28
C ILE A 142 35.63 -12.97 1.39
N TYR A 143 34.94 -12.36 0.42
CA TYR A 143 33.99 -13.03 -0.45
C TYR A 143 34.64 -13.81 -1.59
N ASN A 144 34.04 -14.95 -1.92
CA ASN A 144 34.28 -15.71 -3.15
C ASN A 144 33.04 -15.63 -4.06
N PRO A 145 33.11 -16.10 -5.33
CA PRO A 145 32.04 -15.92 -6.31
C PRO A 145 30.65 -16.42 -5.88
N GLY A 146 30.56 -17.39 -4.96
CA GLY A 146 29.29 -17.83 -4.40
C GLY A 146 28.55 -16.73 -3.61
N MET A 147 29.29 -15.88 -2.89
CA MET A 147 28.73 -14.71 -2.19
C MET A 147 28.34 -13.60 -3.17
N ASP A 148 29.10 -13.38 -4.24
CA ASP A 148 28.73 -12.42 -5.29
C ASP A 148 27.42 -12.81 -5.98
N PHE A 149 27.24 -14.12 -6.22
CA PHE A 149 26.03 -14.64 -6.83
C PHE A 149 24.77 -14.40 -5.99
N ILE A 150 24.82 -14.71 -4.67
CA ILE A 150 23.67 -14.45 -3.79
C ILE A 150 23.43 -12.95 -3.61
N THR A 151 24.49 -12.15 -3.56
CA THR A 151 24.40 -10.69 -3.49
C THR A 151 23.70 -10.12 -4.74
N LEU A 152 24.05 -10.61 -5.93
CA LEU A 152 23.38 -10.23 -7.18
C LEU A 152 21.90 -10.60 -7.16
N TYR A 153 21.56 -11.79 -6.66
CA TYR A 153 20.18 -12.22 -6.50
C TYR A 153 19.37 -11.27 -5.60
N ASP A 154 19.91 -10.90 -4.44
CA ASP A 154 19.25 -9.97 -3.51
C ASP A 154 19.06 -8.59 -4.15
N TYR A 155 20.06 -8.08 -4.86
CA TYR A 155 19.93 -6.81 -5.59
C TYR A 155 18.89 -6.85 -6.71
N VAL A 156 18.76 -7.96 -7.43
CA VAL A 156 17.70 -8.13 -8.46
C VAL A 156 16.31 -8.07 -7.81
N LEU A 157 16.12 -8.76 -6.68
CA LEU A 157 14.87 -8.68 -5.93
C LEU A 157 14.58 -7.24 -5.49
N LEU A 158 15.52 -6.61 -4.80
CA LEU A 158 15.33 -5.27 -4.27
C LEU A 158 15.09 -4.23 -5.39
N PHE A 159 15.84 -4.31 -6.49
CA PHE A 159 15.62 -3.45 -7.65
C PHE A 159 14.23 -3.66 -8.26
N SER A 160 13.75 -4.90 -8.36
CA SER A 160 12.39 -5.15 -8.84
C SER A 160 11.32 -4.59 -7.89
N VAL A 161 11.52 -4.63 -6.57
CA VAL A 161 10.65 -3.95 -5.59
C VAL A 161 10.62 -2.46 -5.84
N MET A 162 11.76 -1.83 -6.07
CA MET A 162 11.84 -0.40 -6.38
C MET A 162 10.98 -0.07 -7.61
N LEU A 163 11.10 -0.84 -8.70
CA LEU A 163 10.29 -0.64 -9.91
C LEU A 163 8.78 -0.77 -9.63
N ILE A 164 8.39 -1.75 -8.82
CA ILE A 164 6.99 -1.97 -8.43
C ILE A 164 6.47 -0.78 -7.62
N LEU A 165 7.22 -0.32 -6.61
CA LEU A 165 6.84 0.83 -5.79
C LEU A 165 6.74 2.11 -6.63
N VAL A 166 7.71 2.38 -7.51
CA VAL A 166 7.68 3.54 -8.41
C VAL A 166 6.45 3.49 -9.33
N ARG A 167 6.14 2.33 -9.91
CA ARG A 167 4.93 2.15 -10.73
C ARG A 167 3.65 2.47 -9.95
N ILE A 168 3.54 1.99 -8.71
CA ILE A 168 2.36 2.24 -7.86
C ILE A 168 2.29 3.72 -7.45
N ILE A 169 3.42 4.39 -7.23
CA ILE A 169 3.44 5.83 -6.93
C ILE A 169 2.88 6.65 -8.10
N ILE A 170 3.12 6.22 -9.35
CA ILE A 170 2.69 6.93 -10.56
C ILE A 170 1.23 6.63 -10.92
N VAL A 171 0.81 5.36 -10.82
CA VAL A 171 -0.47 4.87 -11.37
C VAL A 171 -1.50 4.46 -10.30
N GLY A 172 -1.06 4.24 -9.06
CA GLY A 172 -1.91 3.74 -7.98
C GLY A 172 -2.86 4.78 -7.37
N SER A 173 -3.83 4.30 -6.59
CA SER A 173 -4.73 5.16 -5.81
C SER A 173 -3.97 6.04 -4.80
N VAL A 174 -4.60 7.12 -4.32
CA VAL A 174 -3.98 8.06 -3.37
C VAL A 174 -3.42 7.35 -2.14
N LEU A 175 -4.13 6.35 -1.63
CA LEU A 175 -3.69 5.55 -0.49
C LEU A 175 -2.48 4.67 -0.84
N ALA A 176 -2.56 3.91 -1.93
CA ALA A 176 -1.47 3.03 -2.38
C ALA A 176 -0.19 3.83 -2.68
N ARG A 177 -0.32 5.03 -3.26
CA ARG A 177 0.78 5.96 -3.50
C ARG A 177 1.44 6.40 -2.20
N ARG A 178 0.68 6.84 -1.19
CA ARG A 178 1.24 7.28 0.11
C ARG A 178 2.00 6.14 0.79
N GLN A 179 1.43 4.93 0.80
CA GLN A 179 2.08 3.74 1.36
C GLN A 179 3.38 3.40 0.62
N SER A 180 3.35 3.45 -0.72
CA SER A 180 4.51 3.13 -1.56
C SER A 180 5.63 4.14 -1.42
N VAL A 181 5.32 5.43 -1.21
CA VAL A 181 6.32 6.46 -0.88
C VAL A 181 7.01 6.13 0.44
N ILE A 182 6.28 5.71 1.47
CA ILE A 182 6.87 5.34 2.77
C ILE A 182 7.81 4.14 2.61
N PHE A 183 7.38 3.09 1.90
CA PHE A 183 8.21 1.93 1.63
C PHE A 183 9.45 2.26 0.80
N LEU A 184 9.31 3.12 -0.21
CA LEU A 184 10.43 3.54 -1.04
C LEU A 184 11.44 4.38 -0.23
N LEU A 185 10.97 5.33 0.58
CA LEU A 185 11.83 6.14 1.43
C LEU A 185 12.56 5.28 2.48
N ALA A 186 11.86 4.30 3.07
CA ALA A 186 12.47 3.35 3.97
C ALA A 186 13.58 2.54 3.26
N MET A 187 13.29 1.98 2.09
CA MET A 187 14.27 1.22 1.30
C MET A 187 15.48 2.08 0.91
N LEU A 188 15.26 3.31 0.44
CA LEU A 188 16.33 4.24 0.05
C LEU A 188 17.21 4.64 1.23
N LEU A 189 16.63 4.85 2.42
CA LEU A 189 17.38 5.16 3.63
C LEU A 189 18.42 4.07 3.92
N THR A 190 18.01 2.81 3.88
CA THR A 190 18.89 1.67 4.10
C THR A 190 19.93 1.52 2.99
N TRP A 191 19.55 1.70 1.73
CA TRP A 191 20.48 1.63 0.60
C TRP A 191 21.55 2.73 0.64
N CYS A 192 21.18 3.93 1.05
CA CYS A 192 22.15 4.99 1.29
C CYS A 192 23.14 4.60 2.40
N ALA A 193 22.66 3.99 3.49
CA ALA A 193 23.53 3.52 4.57
C ALA A 193 24.48 2.41 4.12
N ASP A 194 23.97 1.47 3.33
CA ASP A 194 24.77 0.37 2.75
C ASP A 194 25.83 0.91 1.78
N ALA A 195 25.48 1.84 0.90
CA ALA A 195 26.44 2.49 0.01
C ALA A 195 27.53 3.28 0.77
N ILE A 196 27.14 3.99 1.85
CA ILE A 196 28.09 4.69 2.72
C ILE A 196 29.07 3.70 3.34
N ASN A 197 28.59 2.55 3.82
CA ASN A 197 29.42 1.52 4.43
C ASN A 197 30.33 0.82 3.40
N SER A 198 29.76 0.40 2.26
CA SER A 198 30.43 -0.38 1.22
C SER A 198 31.53 0.41 0.51
N TYR A 199 31.27 1.68 0.18
CA TYR A 199 32.25 2.55 -0.48
C TYR A 199 33.09 3.38 0.49
N LYS A 200 32.89 3.22 1.80
CA LYS A 200 33.59 3.95 2.87
C LYS A 200 33.56 5.47 2.64
N LEU A 201 32.38 5.99 2.26
CA LEU A 201 32.18 7.40 1.87
C LEU A 201 32.38 8.39 3.01
N ILE A 202 32.30 7.94 4.26
CA ILE A 202 32.53 8.74 5.45
C ILE A 202 33.82 8.24 6.12
N PRO A 203 34.95 8.95 5.93
CA PRO A 203 36.21 8.61 6.59
C PRO A 203 36.05 8.64 8.12
N GLY A 204 36.50 7.60 8.80
CA GLY A 204 36.42 7.49 10.27
C GLY A 204 35.11 6.93 10.82
N LEU A 205 34.13 6.62 9.97
CA LEU A 205 32.97 5.81 10.37
C LEU A 205 33.38 4.33 10.36
N TYR A 206 33.63 3.79 11.56
CA TYR A 206 34.06 2.39 11.77
C TYR A 206 32.92 1.46 12.20
N LEU A 207 31.69 1.97 12.30
CA LEU A 207 30.50 1.21 12.60
C LEU A 207 29.73 0.93 11.31
N ASP A 208 29.22 -0.29 11.15
CA ASP A 208 28.24 -0.58 10.11
C ASP A 208 26.89 0.11 10.46
N PRO A 209 26.45 1.14 9.71
CA PRO A 209 25.19 1.84 9.99
C PRO A 209 23.96 1.06 9.53
N VAL A 210 24.13 -0.05 8.79
CA VAL A 210 23.04 -0.74 8.11
C VAL A 210 22.03 -1.35 9.10
N PRO A 211 22.43 -2.08 10.17
CA PRO A 211 21.47 -2.61 11.15
C PRO A 211 20.61 -1.53 11.83
N LEU A 212 21.22 -0.39 12.15
CA LEU A 212 20.50 0.76 12.72
C LEU A 212 19.48 1.33 11.74
N THR A 213 19.88 1.57 10.48
CA THR A 213 18.96 2.13 9.49
C THR A 213 17.82 1.19 9.16
N PHE A 214 18.04 -0.13 9.12
CA PHE A 214 16.95 -1.11 9.03
C PHE A 214 16.00 -1.08 10.23
N SER A 215 16.51 -0.82 11.43
CA SER A 215 15.65 -0.67 12.61
C SER A 215 14.76 0.56 12.50
N LEU A 216 15.31 1.66 11.99
CA LEU A 216 14.56 2.87 11.67
C LEU A 216 13.53 2.63 10.56
N THR A 217 13.84 1.84 9.53
CA THR A 217 12.84 1.48 8.51
C THR A 217 11.70 0.67 9.11
N GLY A 218 11.98 -0.25 10.05
CA GLY A 218 10.96 -0.96 10.82
C GLY A 218 10.00 -0.01 11.54
N LEU A 219 10.51 1.07 12.16
CA LEU A 219 9.68 2.11 12.79
C LEU A 219 8.89 2.92 11.75
N MET A 220 9.51 3.31 10.64
CA MET A 220 8.83 4.04 9.56
C MET A 220 7.69 3.24 8.97
N ILE A 221 7.90 1.93 8.75
CA ILE A 221 6.89 1.01 8.24
C ILE A 221 5.78 0.85 9.27
N LEU A 222 6.10 0.65 10.55
CA LEU A 222 5.10 0.54 11.62
C LEU A 222 4.31 1.84 11.82
N TRP A 223 4.95 3.00 11.71
CA TRP A 223 4.27 4.29 11.75
C TRP A 223 3.35 4.47 10.54
N GLY A 224 3.84 4.16 9.34
CA GLY A 224 3.02 4.18 8.12
C GLY A 224 1.83 3.22 8.23
N TYR A 225 2.05 2.07 8.87
CA TYR A 225 1.04 1.08 9.17
C TYR A 225 -0.07 1.61 10.09
N LEU A 226 0.30 2.23 11.22
CA LEU A 226 -0.65 2.77 12.20
C LEU A 226 -1.35 4.04 11.70
N ARG A 227 -0.68 4.88 10.90
CA ARG A 227 -1.20 6.19 10.46
C ARG A 227 -2.09 6.11 9.22
N TYR A 228 -1.77 5.23 8.28
CA TYR A 228 -2.44 5.16 6.97
C TYR A 228 -3.30 3.91 6.80
N GLY A 229 -3.68 3.25 7.90
CA GLY A 229 -4.64 2.15 7.87
C GLY A 229 -4.23 1.03 6.93
N LEU A 230 -2.94 0.65 6.94
CA LEU A 230 -2.36 -0.39 6.07
C LEU A 230 -3.01 -1.78 6.29
N MET A 231 -3.89 -1.87 7.29
CA MET A 231 -4.40 -3.07 7.92
C MET A 231 -5.86 -2.99 8.36
N ASP A 232 -6.58 -1.91 8.02
CA ASP A 232 -8.02 -1.90 8.24
C ASP A 232 -8.72 -2.52 7.03
N ILE A 233 -9.73 -3.34 7.30
CA ILE A 233 -10.67 -3.90 6.31
C ILE A 233 -11.58 -2.80 5.74
N VAL A 234 -11.58 -1.61 6.34
CA VAL A 234 -12.49 -0.52 6.01
C VAL A 234 -12.32 0.00 4.56
N PRO A 235 -11.11 0.18 3.98
CA PRO A 235 -10.98 0.62 2.60
C PRO A 235 -11.40 -0.46 1.59
N VAL A 236 -11.05 -1.73 1.84
CA VAL A 236 -11.40 -2.85 0.92
C VAL A 236 -12.89 -3.14 0.96
N ALA A 237 -13.53 -3.10 2.13
CA ALA A 237 -14.97 -3.19 2.23
C ALA A 237 -15.65 -2.01 1.54
N ARG A 238 -15.11 -0.79 1.68
CA ARG A 238 -15.61 0.39 0.97
C ARG A 238 -15.49 0.25 -0.54
N ASP A 239 -14.33 -0.17 -1.06
CA ASP A 239 -14.09 -0.33 -2.50
C ASP A 239 -14.94 -1.46 -3.07
N VAL A 240 -15.06 -2.60 -2.38
CA VAL A 240 -15.91 -3.73 -2.82
C VAL A 240 -17.39 -3.36 -2.78
N VAL A 241 -17.85 -2.65 -1.74
CA VAL A 241 -19.23 -2.17 -1.66
C VAL A 241 -19.48 -1.16 -2.77
N LEU A 242 -18.62 -0.15 -2.94
CA LEU A 242 -18.78 0.86 -4.00
C LEU A 242 -18.72 0.25 -5.41
N GLN A 243 -17.91 -0.79 -5.62
CA GLN A 243 -17.81 -1.50 -6.90
C GLN A 243 -19.03 -2.40 -7.18
N GLY A 244 -19.64 -2.97 -6.14
CA GLY A 244 -20.84 -3.80 -6.25
C GLY A 244 -22.16 -3.01 -6.24
N MET A 245 -22.12 -1.71 -5.95
CA MET A 245 -23.30 -0.84 -5.96
C MET A 245 -23.77 -0.59 -7.40
N SER A 246 -25.07 -0.75 -7.61
CA SER A 246 -25.78 -0.31 -8.82
C SER A 246 -25.87 1.22 -8.91
N ASP A 247 -25.84 1.89 -7.76
CA ASP A 247 -25.92 3.34 -7.66
C ASP A 247 -24.57 3.98 -8.03
N GLY A 248 -24.62 5.03 -8.82
CA GLY A 248 -23.43 5.81 -9.18
C GLY A 248 -22.96 6.67 -8.01
N VAL A 249 -21.67 6.59 -7.67
CA VAL A 249 -21.06 7.41 -6.61
C VAL A 249 -19.88 8.18 -7.19
N ILE A 250 -19.85 9.50 -6.97
CA ILE A 250 -18.77 10.39 -7.40
C ILE A 250 -18.34 11.28 -6.23
N VAL A 251 -17.03 11.43 -6.06
CA VAL A 251 -16.44 12.33 -5.07
C VAL A 251 -15.79 13.50 -5.78
N LEU A 252 -16.13 14.72 -5.37
CA LEU A 252 -15.61 15.96 -5.93
C LEU A 252 -14.74 16.71 -4.92
N ASP A 253 -13.74 17.44 -5.40
CA ASP A 253 -13.00 18.42 -4.61
C ASP A 253 -13.73 19.77 -4.48
N THR A 254 -13.14 20.71 -3.74
CA THR A 254 -13.68 22.07 -3.58
C THR A 254 -13.76 22.87 -4.89
N GLN A 255 -13.05 22.45 -5.94
CA GLN A 255 -13.07 23.04 -7.28
C GLN A 255 -14.02 22.29 -8.25
N ARG A 256 -14.80 21.32 -7.74
CA ARG A 256 -15.74 20.50 -8.50
C ARG A 256 -15.05 19.59 -9.54
N ARG A 257 -13.82 19.17 -9.27
CA ARG A 257 -13.09 18.16 -10.04
C ARG A 257 -13.33 16.78 -9.45
N VAL A 258 -13.45 15.77 -10.31
CA VAL A 258 -13.63 14.38 -9.88
C VAL A 258 -12.37 13.86 -9.19
N LEU A 259 -12.48 13.56 -7.89
CA LEU A 259 -11.44 12.88 -7.12
C LEU A 259 -11.52 11.37 -7.27
N ASP A 260 -12.74 10.83 -7.33
CA ASP A 260 -13.01 9.40 -7.39
C ASP A 260 -14.42 9.12 -7.94
N ALA A 261 -14.61 7.96 -8.56
CA ALA A 261 -15.89 7.52 -9.11
C ALA A 261 -15.98 5.99 -9.14
N ASN A 262 -17.14 5.43 -8.78
CA ASN A 262 -17.36 3.98 -8.85
C ASN A 262 -17.72 3.52 -10.29
N PRO A 263 -17.67 2.21 -10.58
CA PRO A 263 -18.00 1.68 -11.91
C PRO A 263 -19.40 2.06 -12.41
N ALA A 264 -20.41 2.08 -11.53
CA ALA A 264 -21.75 2.50 -11.90
C ALA A 264 -21.78 3.98 -12.36
N ALA A 265 -21.09 4.89 -11.65
CA ALA A 265 -20.99 6.28 -12.06
C ALA A 265 -20.27 6.44 -13.42
N MET A 266 -19.24 5.63 -13.68
CA MET A 266 -18.58 5.60 -14.98
C MET A 266 -19.54 5.16 -16.10
N GLN A 267 -20.38 4.16 -15.85
CA GLN A 267 -21.39 3.74 -16.83
C GLN A 267 -22.48 4.80 -17.05
N ILE A 268 -22.88 5.52 -16.01
CA ILE A 268 -23.94 6.53 -16.08
C ILE A 268 -23.48 7.80 -16.82
N LEU A 269 -22.26 8.30 -16.54
CA LEU A 269 -21.80 9.59 -17.07
C LEU A 269 -20.85 9.47 -18.28
N ALA A 270 -20.06 8.40 -18.34
CA ALA A 270 -18.96 8.31 -19.28
C ALA A 270 -19.36 7.41 -20.45
N GLY A 271 -20.25 7.91 -21.32
CA GLY A 271 -20.43 7.34 -22.65
C GLY A 271 -19.05 7.13 -23.31
N LYS A 272 -18.53 5.90 -23.23
CA LYS A 272 -17.22 5.43 -23.73
C LYS A 272 -15.94 6.13 -23.22
N SER A 273 -15.98 7.11 -22.32
CA SER A 273 -14.76 7.77 -21.80
C SER A 273 -14.19 7.03 -20.58
N THR A 274 -13.00 6.45 -20.71
CA THR A 274 -12.38 5.60 -19.69
C THR A 274 -11.71 6.35 -18.54
N ASN A 275 -11.72 7.69 -18.52
CA ASN A 275 -10.98 8.45 -17.51
C ASN A 275 -11.73 9.70 -17.02
N LEU A 276 -12.56 9.55 -15.98
CA LEU A 276 -13.32 10.64 -15.34
C LEU A 276 -12.48 11.44 -14.33
N ILE A 277 -11.42 10.86 -13.78
CA ILE A 277 -10.66 11.46 -12.67
C ILE A 277 -9.95 12.73 -13.13
N GLY A 278 -10.12 13.81 -12.36
CA GLY A 278 -9.52 15.12 -12.59
C GLY A 278 -10.30 16.03 -13.55
N GLN A 279 -11.35 15.52 -14.21
CA GLN A 279 -12.22 16.35 -15.06
C GLN A 279 -13.17 17.21 -14.21
N GLN A 280 -13.58 18.34 -14.76
CA GLN A 280 -14.55 19.20 -14.12
C GLN A 280 -15.96 18.65 -14.33
N LEU A 281 -16.78 18.64 -13.27
CA LEU A 281 -18.13 18.10 -13.34
C LEU A 281 -18.96 18.76 -14.46
N THR A 282 -18.79 20.07 -14.67
CA THR A 282 -19.48 20.81 -15.73
C THR A 282 -19.22 20.28 -17.13
N ASP A 283 -18.02 19.78 -17.39
CA ASP A 283 -17.64 19.29 -18.73
C ASP A 283 -18.25 17.91 -19.00
N LEU A 284 -18.36 17.08 -17.96
CA LEU A 284 -19.03 15.78 -18.03
C LEU A 284 -20.54 15.94 -18.27
N LEU A 285 -21.15 16.94 -17.65
CA LEU A 285 -22.59 17.19 -17.74
C LEU A 285 -23.00 17.92 -19.03
N GLN A 286 -22.07 18.58 -19.72
CA GLN A 286 -22.32 19.17 -21.04
C GLN A 286 -22.58 18.14 -22.14
N HIS A 287 -22.09 16.90 -21.95
CA HIS A 287 -22.30 15.79 -22.88
C HIS A 287 -23.55 14.97 -22.60
N THR A 288 -24.36 15.37 -21.61
CA THR A 288 -25.63 14.72 -21.31
C THR A 288 -26.76 15.73 -21.45
N ASP A 289 -27.92 15.30 -21.97
CA ASP A 289 -29.14 16.13 -22.08
C ASP A 289 -29.76 16.37 -20.70
N LEU A 290 -28.99 16.98 -19.81
CA LEU A 290 -29.39 17.33 -18.46
C LEU A 290 -30.25 18.59 -18.47
N PRO A 291 -31.35 18.63 -17.70
CA PRO A 291 -32.05 19.87 -17.47
C PRO A 291 -31.12 20.90 -16.79
N PRO A 292 -31.24 22.20 -17.09
CA PRO A 292 -30.34 23.27 -16.65
C PRO A 292 -30.38 23.60 -15.15
N GLN A 293 -30.91 22.70 -14.31
CA GLN A 293 -31.19 22.92 -12.89
C GLN A 293 -30.26 22.13 -11.97
N LEU A 294 -28.97 22.07 -12.30
CA LEU A 294 -27.97 21.65 -11.32
C LEU A 294 -27.90 22.71 -10.21
N PRO A 295 -27.92 22.32 -8.93
CA PRO A 295 -27.68 23.25 -7.83
C PRO A 295 -26.38 23.99 -8.07
N THR A 296 -26.44 25.33 -8.17
CA THR A 296 -25.26 26.18 -8.37
C THR A 296 -24.37 26.21 -7.12
N THR A 297 -24.93 25.83 -5.97
CA THR A 297 -24.28 25.71 -4.66
C THR A 297 -24.44 24.28 -4.12
N PHE A 298 -23.33 23.68 -3.71
CA PHE A 298 -23.27 22.31 -3.16
C PHE A 298 -23.06 22.32 -1.64
N ASP A 299 -23.40 23.43 -0.99
CA ASP A 299 -23.12 23.71 0.42
C ASP A 299 -24.16 23.10 1.36
N CYS A 300 -25.27 22.60 0.80
CA CYS A 300 -26.36 21.97 1.54
C CYS A 300 -26.76 20.65 0.85
N PRO A 301 -27.17 19.62 1.62
CA PRO A 301 -27.72 18.41 1.03
C PRO A 301 -28.91 18.75 0.13
N SER A 302 -28.86 18.32 -1.13
CA SER A 302 -29.93 18.54 -2.11
C SER A 302 -30.23 17.24 -2.83
N THR A 303 -31.50 17.08 -3.24
CA THR A 303 -31.95 15.96 -4.07
C THR A 303 -32.65 16.52 -5.28
N THR A 304 -32.21 16.11 -6.47
CA THR A 304 -32.75 16.57 -7.74
C THR A 304 -32.97 15.36 -8.65
N GLU A 305 -34.14 15.25 -9.26
CA GLU A 305 -34.41 14.23 -10.27
C GLU A 305 -33.79 14.66 -11.60
N ILE A 306 -33.06 13.74 -12.25
CA ILE A 306 -32.43 13.98 -13.55
C ILE A 306 -32.75 12.84 -14.51
N ALA A 307 -32.86 13.15 -15.79
CA ALA A 307 -32.96 12.16 -16.86
C ALA A 307 -31.64 12.13 -17.63
N LEU A 308 -31.10 10.95 -17.90
CA LEU A 308 -29.85 10.74 -18.63
C LEU A 308 -30.05 9.64 -19.67
N GLY A 309 -29.54 9.85 -20.89
CA GLY A 309 -29.62 8.90 -22.00
C GLY A 309 -30.14 9.53 -23.29
N GLU A 310 -30.05 8.81 -24.40
CA GLU A 310 -30.68 9.19 -25.67
C GLU A 310 -32.18 8.83 -25.66
N ALA A 311 -32.97 9.38 -26.58
CA ALA A 311 -34.44 9.31 -26.58
C ALA A 311 -35.03 7.88 -26.46
N ASP A 312 -34.33 6.86 -26.97
CA ASP A 312 -34.77 5.45 -26.90
C ASP A 312 -34.27 4.69 -25.65
N GLU A 313 -33.32 5.23 -24.88
CA GLU A 313 -32.76 4.63 -23.65
C GLU A 313 -32.76 5.63 -22.47
N LEU A 314 -33.78 6.48 -22.38
CA LEU A 314 -33.88 7.48 -21.33
C LEU A 314 -34.05 6.81 -19.95
N LYS A 315 -33.09 7.03 -19.05
CA LYS A 315 -33.14 6.57 -17.65
C LYS A 315 -33.30 7.73 -16.69
N TRP A 316 -34.04 7.48 -15.60
CA TRP A 316 -34.30 8.46 -14.55
C TRP A 316 -33.45 8.17 -13.33
N TYR A 317 -32.81 9.20 -12.78
CA TYR A 317 -31.98 9.11 -11.59
C TYR A 317 -32.37 10.14 -10.54
N ASP A 318 -32.44 9.71 -9.28
CA ASP A 318 -32.46 10.61 -8.12
C ASP A 318 -31.00 10.97 -7.80
N MET A 319 -30.58 12.20 -8.12
CA MET A 319 -29.25 12.71 -7.80
C MET A 319 -29.27 13.36 -6.42
N ARG A 320 -28.45 12.86 -5.50
CA ARG A 320 -28.23 13.45 -4.17
C ARG A 320 -26.85 14.04 -4.06
N VAL A 321 -26.79 15.27 -3.57
CA VAL A 321 -25.54 15.94 -3.20
C VAL A 321 -25.42 15.91 -1.68
N SER A 322 -24.26 15.53 -1.16
CA SER A 322 -23.92 15.64 0.26
C SER A 322 -22.55 16.32 0.43
N PRO A 323 -22.46 17.47 1.12
CA PRO A 323 -21.17 18.12 1.36
C PRO A 323 -20.29 17.28 2.29
N LEU A 324 -18.99 17.24 2.01
CA LEU A 324 -18.00 16.53 2.82
C LEU A 324 -17.21 17.56 3.66
N HIS A 325 -17.15 17.36 4.97
CA HIS A 325 -16.46 18.24 5.91
C HIS A 325 -15.29 17.52 6.59
N THR A 326 -14.24 18.27 6.95
CA THR A 326 -13.18 17.80 7.85
C THR A 326 -13.72 17.65 9.29
N PRO A 327 -12.99 16.97 10.19
CA PRO A 327 -13.29 17.00 11.63
C PRO A 327 -13.31 18.40 12.26
N ASN A 328 -12.69 19.39 11.59
CA ASN A 328 -12.66 20.80 12.01
C ASN A 328 -13.76 21.64 11.32
N ASP A 329 -14.76 21.00 10.69
CA ASP A 329 -15.90 21.63 10.01
C ASP A 329 -15.55 22.45 8.74
N GLU A 330 -14.34 22.29 8.20
CA GLU A 330 -13.98 22.86 6.90
C GLU A 330 -14.47 21.97 5.74
N GLN A 331 -15.16 22.55 4.75
CA GLN A 331 -15.66 21.84 3.57
C GLN A 331 -14.51 21.34 2.69
N MET A 332 -14.41 20.02 2.51
CA MET A 332 -13.40 19.36 1.67
C MET A 332 -13.86 19.12 0.22
N GLY A 333 -15.17 19.18 -0.03
CA GLY A 333 -15.78 18.85 -1.31
C GLY A 333 -17.20 18.36 -1.15
N CYS A 334 -17.68 17.54 -2.08
CA CYS A 334 -19.00 16.92 -2.00
C CYS A 334 -19.05 15.52 -2.61
N LEU A 335 -20.04 14.75 -2.16
CA LEU A 335 -20.39 13.43 -2.65
C LEU A 335 -21.66 13.55 -3.51
N LEU A 336 -21.61 13.01 -4.72
CA LEU A 336 -22.77 12.82 -5.58
C LEU A 336 -23.17 11.34 -5.58
N LEU A 337 -24.44 11.07 -5.34
CA LEU A 337 -25.05 9.76 -5.45
C LEU A 337 -26.13 9.80 -6.53
N PHE A 338 -26.09 8.86 -7.48
CA PHE A 338 -27.07 8.65 -8.53
C PHE A 338 -27.79 7.34 -8.28
N HIS A 339 -29.06 7.41 -7.90
CA HIS A 339 -29.90 6.23 -7.70
C HIS A 339 -30.86 6.07 -8.88
N ASP A 340 -30.85 4.91 -9.55
CA ASP A 340 -31.74 4.64 -10.68
C ASP A 340 -33.19 4.49 -10.19
N VAL A 341 -34.07 5.37 -10.65
CA VAL A 341 -35.51 5.40 -10.33
C VAL A 341 -36.37 5.22 -11.58
N THR A 342 -35.81 4.66 -12.65
CA THR A 342 -36.48 4.46 -13.94
C THR A 342 -37.76 3.64 -13.79
N GLU A 343 -37.71 2.53 -13.05
CA GLU A 343 -38.89 1.67 -12.82
C GLU A 343 -39.97 2.40 -12.01
N ARG A 344 -39.56 3.14 -10.96
CA ARG A 344 -40.49 3.96 -10.16
C ARG A 344 -41.19 4.99 -11.04
N LYS A 345 -40.44 5.69 -11.90
CA LYS A 345 -41.00 6.69 -12.81
C LYS A 345 -41.92 6.10 -13.87
N ALA A 346 -41.58 4.93 -14.43
CA ALA A 346 -42.44 4.24 -15.38
C ALA A 346 -43.79 3.85 -14.74
N LEU A 347 -43.77 3.37 -13.50
CA LEU A 347 -44.99 3.06 -12.73
C LEU A 347 -45.80 4.32 -12.41
N GLU A 348 -45.17 5.41 -11.97
CA GLU A 348 -45.84 6.70 -11.71
C GLU A 348 -46.53 7.24 -12.97
N GLN A 349 -45.84 7.20 -14.13
CA GLN A 349 -46.41 7.65 -15.41
C GLN A 349 -47.57 6.76 -15.88
N ALA A 350 -47.43 5.43 -15.75
CA ALA A 350 -48.51 4.50 -16.10
C ALA A 350 -49.75 4.70 -15.21
N MET A 351 -49.56 4.94 -13.90
CA MET A 351 -50.66 5.27 -12.99
C MET A 351 -51.34 6.59 -13.37
N GLN A 352 -50.56 7.60 -13.74
CA GLN A 352 -51.10 8.91 -14.14
C GLN A 352 -51.92 8.79 -15.43
N ALA A 353 -51.40 8.09 -16.44
CA ALA A 353 -52.10 7.84 -17.70
C ALA A 353 -53.41 7.06 -17.50
N ALA A 354 -53.39 6.00 -16.67
CA ALA A 354 -54.60 5.22 -16.36
C ALA A 354 -55.66 6.07 -15.62
N LYS A 355 -55.23 6.99 -14.77
CA LYS A 355 -56.13 7.92 -14.06
C LYS A 355 -56.77 8.92 -15.03
N GLU A 356 -56.01 9.47 -15.96
CA GLU A 356 -56.53 10.36 -17.00
C GLU A 356 -57.54 9.64 -17.90
N GLU A 357 -57.22 8.42 -18.34
CA GLU A 357 -58.13 7.60 -19.15
C GLU A 357 -59.46 7.30 -18.42
N ALA A 358 -59.39 6.98 -17.13
CA ALA A 358 -60.57 6.75 -16.31
C ALA A 358 -61.44 8.02 -16.14
N LEU A 359 -60.81 9.18 -15.99
CA LEU A 359 -61.50 10.47 -15.89
C LEU A 359 -62.17 10.86 -17.21
N ASP A 360 -61.49 10.65 -18.34
CA ASP A 360 -62.03 10.92 -19.67
C ASP A 360 -63.21 9.98 -19.99
N ALA A 361 -63.10 8.69 -19.67
CA ALA A 361 -64.19 7.74 -19.81
C ALA A 361 -65.41 8.11 -18.94
N ALA A 362 -65.17 8.58 -17.70
CA ALA A 362 -66.23 9.05 -16.81
C ALA A 362 -66.91 10.33 -17.33
N ARG A 363 -66.14 11.25 -17.92
CA ARG A 363 -66.64 12.48 -18.51
C ARG A 363 -67.52 12.20 -19.74
N ILE A 364 -67.05 11.34 -20.65
CA ILE A 364 -67.83 10.90 -21.83
C ILE A 364 -69.16 10.27 -21.40
N LYS A 365 -69.16 9.45 -20.35
CA LYS A 365 -70.38 8.81 -19.83
C LYS A 365 -71.37 9.82 -19.24
N SER A 366 -70.88 10.84 -18.52
CA SER A 366 -71.73 11.92 -17.99
C SER A 366 -72.32 12.77 -19.11
N ASP A 367 -71.53 13.13 -20.13
CA ASP A 367 -72.01 13.91 -21.27
C ASP A 367 -73.03 13.14 -22.11
N PHE A 368 -72.90 11.81 -22.21
CA PHE A 368 -73.89 10.94 -22.84
C PHE A 368 -75.20 10.86 -22.05
N LEU A 369 -75.14 10.78 -20.71
CA LEU A 369 -76.33 10.74 -19.85
C LEU A 369 -77.04 12.09 -19.73
N ALA A 370 -76.33 13.21 -19.94
CA ALA A 370 -76.90 14.55 -19.87
C ALA A 370 -77.63 14.99 -21.18
N ASN A 371 -77.35 14.32 -22.30
CA ASN A 371 -77.97 14.59 -23.61
C ASN A 371 -79.08 13.58 -23.99
N MET A 372 -79.47 12.71 -23.05
CA MET A 372 -80.65 11.84 -23.13
C MET A 372 -81.79 12.48 -22.34
#